data_AF-X1BLK0-F1
#
_entry.id   AF-X1BLK0-F1
#
_cell.length_a   1.000
_cell.length_b   1.000
_cell.length_c   1.000
_cell.angle_alpha   90.00
_cell.angle_beta   90.00
_cell.angle_gamma   90.00
#
_symmetry.space_group_name_H-M   'P 1'
#
loop_
_entity.id
_entity.type
_entity.pdbx_description
1 polymer ?
#
loop_
_entity_poly.entity_id
_entity_poly.type
_entity_poly.pdbx_seq_one_letter_code
_entity_poly.pdbx_strand_id
1 'polypeptide(L)'
;NRVVVASCTPRTHEPLFRNTIREAGLNPYLFEMANIRDQCSWVHMKEPEKATVKSEDLVRMAVAKSRLLEPLQKRPVSIIKAALVIGGGAAGMSAALELASQGYDVYLVEKEKELGGNLRRIKYLLSDDDPQAELKTMIEQVEKAEKIHLYKDAKIENIEGRIGNFKTTVSQKGKSSEFEHGVVIVASGAQEYEPKEYLYGENEGVLTQMELEDHLGKNGAWSNPGKNGFPKNIVMIQCVGSRDEERPYCSRVCCSEAVKNALKIKELSP
;
A
#
# COMPACT_ATOMS: atom_id res chain seq x y z
N ASN A 1 23.94 13.17 32.94
CA ASN A 1 23.67 11.78 32.45
C ASN A 1 22.38 11.74 31.60
N ARG A 2 22.09 12.76 30.80
CA ARG A 2 20.94 12.84 29.90
C ARG A 2 21.43 13.42 28.59
N VAL A 3 20.77 13.07 27.49
CA VAL A 3 21.05 13.64 26.17
C VAL A 3 19.77 14.25 25.63
N VAL A 4 19.83 15.52 25.24
CA VAL A 4 18.75 16.22 24.54
C VAL A 4 19.26 16.59 23.16
N VAL A 5 18.54 16.22 22.11
CA VAL A 5 18.86 16.61 20.73
C VAL A 5 17.76 17.53 20.20
N ALA A 6 18.15 18.75 19.83
CA ALA A 6 17.27 19.72 19.18
C ALA A 6 17.43 19.61 17.66
N SER A 7 16.47 19.00 16.97
CA SER A 7 16.56 18.76 15.52
C SER A 7 15.17 18.51 14.92
N CYS A 8 14.99 17.36 14.26
CA CYS A 8 13.77 16.94 13.57
C CYS A 8 12.77 16.22 14.46
N THR A 9 11.74 15.63 13.85
CA THR A 9 10.72 14.84 14.55
C THR A 9 11.28 13.55 15.19
N PRO A 10 10.86 13.21 16.43
CA PRO A 10 11.22 11.95 17.07
C PRO A 10 10.78 10.73 16.25
N ARG A 11 9.72 10.85 15.44
CA ARG A 11 9.23 9.76 14.58
C ARG A 11 10.26 9.25 13.57
N THR A 12 11.26 10.07 13.23
CA THR A 12 12.27 9.72 12.22
C THR A 12 13.57 9.22 12.86
N HIS A 13 14.16 10.01 13.77
CA HIS A 13 15.53 9.77 14.24
C HIS A 13 15.63 9.42 15.72
N GLU A 14 14.55 9.37 16.49
CA GLU A 14 14.62 8.93 17.89
C GLU A 14 15.21 7.52 18.03
N PRO A 15 14.82 6.50 17.22
CA PRO A 15 15.45 5.19 17.30
C PRO A 15 16.96 5.21 17.03
N LEU A 16 17.42 6.07 16.11
CA LEU A 16 18.83 6.25 15.79
C LEU A 16 19.59 6.80 17.00
N PHE A 17 19.17 7.94 17.55
CA PHE A 17 19.87 8.57 18.68
C PHE A 17 19.82 7.70 19.95
N ARG A 18 18.70 7.01 20.19
CA ARG A 18 18.61 6.02 21.28
C ARG A 18 19.64 4.90 21.13
N ASN A 19 19.89 4.42 19.92
CA ASN A 19 20.92 3.41 19.67
C ASN A 19 22.33 3.99 19.88
N THR A 20 22.60 5.22 19.41
CA THR A 20 23.88 5.90 19.60
C THR A 20 24.24 6.07 21.08
N ILE A 21 23.31 6.58 21.90
CA ILE A 21 23.61 6.78 23.33
C ILE A 21 23.75 5.45 24.09
N ARG A 22 23.05 4.40 23.63
CA ARG A 22 23.19 3.04 24.17
C ARG A 22 24.57 2.47 23.91
N GLU A 23 25.13 2.67 22.71
CA GLU A 23 26.51 2.26 22.38
C GLU A 23 27.54 2.99 23.24
N ALA A 24 27.26 4.24 23.63
CA ALA A 24 28.05 5.00 24.60
C ALA A 24 27.81 4.59 26.07
N GLY A 25 27.01 3.55 26.34
CA GLY A 25 26.73 3.03 27.68
C GLY A 25 25.62 3.75 28.45
N LEU A 26 24.90 4.70 27.84
CA LEU A 26 23.76 5.39 28.46
C LEU A 26 22.45 4.66 28.17
N ASN A 27 21.55 4.60 29.16
CA ASN A 27 20.23 4.01 28.94
C ASN A 27 19.44 4.77 27.85
N PRO A 28 18.88 4.10 26.84
CA PRO A 28 18.22 4.75 25.70
C PRO A 28 16.99 5.58 26.07
N TYR A 29 16.39 5.35 27.23
CA TYR A 29 15.22 6.08 27.72
C TYR A 29 15.59 7.34 28.52
N LEU A 30 16.89 7.63 28.65
CA LEU A 30 17.44 8.88 29.19
C LEU A 30 17.74 9.92 28.10
N PHE A 31 17.12 9.73 26.93
CA PHE A 31 17.19 10.58 25.74
C PHE A 31 15.87 11.34 25.56
N GLU A 32 15.95 12.61 25.18
CA GLU A 32 14.79 13.41 24.76
C GLU A 32 15.11 14.15 23.45
N MET A 33 14.09 14.35 22.62
CA MET A 33 14.22 15.07 21.35
C MET A 33 13.35 16.32 21.34
N ALA A 34 13.96 17.48 21.08
CA ALA A 34 13.25 18.73 20.82
C ALA A 34 13.10 18.92 19.30
N ASN A 35 11.86 18.90 18.80
CA ASN A 35 11.59 19.08 17.37
C ASN A 35 11.56 20.57 17.01
N ILE A 36 12.71 21.12 16.62
CA ILE A 36 12.86 22.52 16.22
C ILE A 36 12.84 22.71 14.70
N ARG A 37 12.63 21.63 13.93
CA ARG A 37 12.55 21.70 12.46
C ARG A 37 11.10 21.67 11.98
N ASP A 38 10.49 20.49 11.99
CA ASP A 38 9.15 20.25 11.49
C ASP A 38 8.09 21.06 12.26
N GLN A 39 8.31 21.28 13.55
CA GLN A 39 7.41 22.05 14.43
C GLN A 39 7.88 23.50 14.67
N CYS A 40 8.98 23.94 14.07
CA CYS A 40 9.44 25.32 14.22
C CYS A 40 10.01 25.88 12.92
N SER A 41 11.26 25.58 12.56
CA SER A 41 11.93 26.25 11.44
C SER A 41 11.19 26.15 10.09
N TRP A 42 10.56 25.01 9.78
CA TRP A 42 9.83 24.82 8.52
C TRP A 42 8.50 25.55 8.45
N VAL A 43 7.81 25.71 9.58
CA VAL A 43 6.50 26.38 9.62
C VAL A 43 6.61 27.88 9.87
N HIS A 44 7.78 28.35 10.33
CA HIS A 44 8.04 29.74 10.73
C HIS A 44 9.13 30.41 9.89
N MET A 45 9.29 30.00 8.62
CA MET A 45 10.37 30.48 7.73
C MET A 45 10.36 32.01 7.53
N LYS A 46 9.21 32.66 7.73
CA LYS A 46 9.04 34.12 7.57
C LYS A 46 9.21 34.91 8.89
N GLU A 47 9.43 34.24 10.02
CA GLU A 47 9.53 34.86 11.35
C GLU A 47 10.71 34.28 12.14
N PRO A 48 11.97 34.41 11.67
CA PRO A 48 13.13 33.71 12.23
C PRO A 48 13.43 34.10 13.69
N GLU A 49 13.20 35.34 14.10
CA GLU A 49 13.40 35.78 15.49
C GLU A 49 12.41 35.08 16.43
N LYS A 50 11.13 35.04 16.06
CA LYS A 50 10.11 34.32 16.85
C LYS A 50 10.32 32.81 16.82
N ALA A 51 10.77 32.26 15.69
CA ALA A 51 11.15 30.86 15.57
C ALA A 51 12.32 30.51 16.49
N THR A 52 13.28 31.42 16.67
CA THR A 52 14.41 31.24 17.60
C THR A 52 13.90 31.18 19.03
N VAL A 53 13.07 32.14 19.47
CA VAL A 53 12.45 32.12 20.80
C VAL A 53 11.66 30.83 21.05
N LYS A 54 10.84 30.42 20.08
CA LYS A 54 10.11 29.14 20.16
C LYS A 54 11.06 27.94 20.27
N SER A 55 12.18 27.93 19.55
CA SER A 55 13.15 26.84 19.58
C SER A 55 13.84 26.75 20.95
N GLU A 56 14.21 27.88 21.54
CA GLU A 56 14.72 27.96 22.90
C GLU A 56 13.72 27.39 23.92
N ASP A 57 12.44 27.74 23.78
CA ASP A 57 11.36 27.20 24.61
C ASP A 57 11.21 25.69 24.47
N LEU A 58 11.21 25.17 23.25
CA LEU A 58 11.12 23.73 22.98
C LEU A 58 12.31 22.97 23.59
N VAL A 59 13.52 23.53 23.49
CA VAL A 59 14.71 22.96 24.14
C VAL A 59 14.57 23.02 25.66
N ARG A 60 14.11 24.15 26.21
CA ARG A 60 13.89 24.31 27.65
C ARG A 60 12.87 23.31 28.19
N MET A 61 11.78 23.06 27.47
CA MET A 61 10.77 22.06 27.81
C MET A 61 11.35 20.63 27.75
N ALA A 62 12.09 20.28 26.69
CA ALA A 62 12.74 18.98 26.56
C ALA A 62 13.77 18.75 27.67
N VAL A 63 14.57 19.77 28.02
CA VAL A 63 15.50 19.71 29.15
C VAL A 63 14.75 19.51 30.46
N ALA A 64 13.67 20.27 30.71
CA ALA A 64 12.85 20.13 31.91
C ALA A 64 12.31 18.70 32.08
N LYS A 65 11.78 18.10 31.01
CA LYS A 65 11.35 16.69 31.00
C LYS A 65 12.52 15.73 31.21
N SER A 66 13.64 15.95 30.54
CA SER A 66 14.82 15.07 30.61
C SER A 66 15.37 14.88 32.02
N ARG A 67 15.23 15.90 32.87
CA ARG A 67 15.62 15.86 34.30
C ARG A 67 14.84 14.81 35.10
N LEU A 68 13.61 14.53 34.68
CA LEU A 68 12.70 13.58 35.34
C LEU A 68 12.67 12.21 34.66
N LEU A 69 13.40 12.00 33.55
CA LEU A 69 13.45 10.70 32.89
C LEU A 69 14.13 9.66 33.78
N GLU A 70 13.62 8.44 33.72
CA GLU A 70 14.15 7.28 34.42
C GLU A 70 14.70 6.25 33.43
N PRO A 71 15.73 5.49 33.81
CA PRO A 71 16.23 4.40 32.97
C PRO A 71 15.17 3.29 32.89
N LEU A 72 14.77 2.90 31.68
CA LEU A 72 13.83 1.79 31.48
C LEU A 72 14.55 0.58 30.88
N GLN A 73 13.96 -0.59 31.10
CA GLN A 73 14.43 -1.86 30.54
C GLN A 73 13.47 -2.35 29.46
N LYS A 74 14.03 -2.78 28.32
CA LYS A 74 13.25 -3.47 27.29
C LYS A 74 12.89 -4.86 27.81
N ARG A 75 11.60 -5.21 27.73
CA ARG A 75 11.13 -6.57 28.02
C ARG A 75 11.10 -7.37 26.73
N PRO A 76 11.71 -8.57 26.68
CA PRO A 76 11.52 -9.44 25.54
C PRO A 76 10.05 -9.84 25.44
N VAL A 77 9.56 -9.93 24.21
CA VAL A 77 8.22 -10.45 23.90
C VAL A 77 8.37 -11.61 22.94
N SER A 78 7.61 -12.68 23.15
CA SER A 78 7.50 -13.75 22.18
C SER A 78 6.86 -13.21 20.89
N ILE A 79 7.25 -13.78 19.75
CA ILE A 79 6.68 -13.43 18.46
C ILE A 79 6.09 -14.69 17.86
N ILE A 80 4.82 -14.60 17.47
CA ILE A 80 4.12 -15.64 16.73
C ILE A 80 4.68 -15.65 15.30
N LYS A 81 5.22 -16.80 14.87
CA LYS A 81 5.91 -16.97 13.58
C LYS A 81 4.92 -17.25 12.44
N ALA A 82 3.90 -16.39 12.34
CA ALA A 82 2.92 -16.41 11.27
C ALA A 82 2.59 -14.99 10.82
N ALA A 83 2.09 -14.83 9.60
CA ALA A 83 1.70 -13.55 9.03
C ALA A 83 0.26 -13.56 8.54
N LEU A 84 -0.44 -12.44 8.69
CA LEU A 84 -1.70 -12.16 8.01
C LEU A 84 -1.41 -11.29 6.77
N VAL A 85 -1.89 -11.71 5.62
CA VAL A 85 -1.89 -10.92 4.38
C VAL A 85 -3.34 -10.57 4.02
N ILE A 86 -3.63 -9.28 3.90
CA ILE A 86 -4.96 -8.75 3.59
C ILE A 86 -5.01 -8.33 2.13
N GLY A 87 -5.74 -9.08 1.31
CA GLY A 87 -5.88 -8.87 -0.13
C GLY A 87 -5.10 -9.89 -0.94
N GLY A 88 -5.80 -10.60 -1.83
CA GLY A 88 -5.31 -11.65 -2.72
C GLY A 88 -5.01 -11.15 -4.14
N GLY A 89 -4.69 -9.87 -4.30
CA GLY A 89 -4.11 -9.34 -5.54
C GLY A 89 -2.65 -9.73 -5.72
N ALA A 90 -2.02 -9.33 -6.83
CA ALA A 90 -0.62 -9.65 -7.15
C ALA A 90 0.34 -9.35 -5.98
N ALA A 91 0.23 -8.16 -5.35
CA ALA A 91 1.07 -7.80 -4.22
C ALA A 91 0.92 -8.73 -3.00
N GLY A 92 -0.32 -9.10 -2.67
CA GLY A 92 -0.59 -9.97 -1.53
C GLY A 92 -0.19 -11.42 -1.78
N MET A 93 -0.47 -11.95 -2.99
CA MET A 93 -0.02 -13.28 -3.38
C MET A 93 1.51 -13.38 -3.37
N SER A 94 2.22 -12.40 -3.92
CA SER A 94 3.69 -12.36 -3.87
C SER A 94 4.23 -12.36 -2.44
N ALA A 95 3.65 -11.53 -1.55
CA ALA A 95 4.05 -11.49 -0.15
C ALA A 95 3.78 -12.83 0.56
N ALA A 96 2.64 -13.46 0.29
CA ALA A 96 2.27 -14.74 0.89
C ALA A 96 3.19 -15.88 0.43
N LEU A 97 3.47 -15.96 -0.88
CA LEU A 97 4.36 -16.95 -1.46
C LEU A 97 5.79 -16.83 -0.93
N GLU A 98 6.31 -15.61 -0.82
CA GLU A 98 7.66 -15.37 -0.31
C GLU A 98 7.79 -15.72 1.18
N LEU A 99 6.80 -15.40 2.01
CA LEU A 99 6.81 -15.80 3.42
C LEU A 99 6.67 -17.31 3.59
N ALA A 100 5.81 -17.94 2.79
CA ALA A 100 5.61 -19.39 2.81
C ALA A 100 6.87 -20.14 2.34
N SER A 101 7.59 -19.63 1.33
CA SER A 101 8.84 -20.24 0.85
C SER A 101 9.95 -20.24 1.91
N GLN A 102 9.95 -19.25 2.80
CA GLN A 102 10.83 -19.17 3.96
C GLN A 102 10.36 -20.02 5.16
N GLY A 103 9.23 -20.72 5.03
CA GLY A 103 8.71 -21.67 6.03
C GLY A 103 7.77 -21.06 7.08
N TYR A 104 7.31 -19.82 6.90
CA TYR A 104 6.35 -19.19 7.81
C TYR A 104 4.91 -19.55 7.44
N ASP A 105 4.05 -19.72 8.44
CA ASP A 105 2.61 -19.85 8.22
C ASP A 105 2.01 -18.50 7.80
N VAL A 106 1.17 -18.51 6.76
CA VAL A 106 0.56 -17.30 6.20
C VAL A 106 -0.94 -17.47 6.11
N TYR A 107 -1.69 -16.55 6.72
CA TYR A 107 -3.13 -16.43 6.54
C TYR A 107 -3.41 -15.40 5.47
N LEU A 108 -3.84 -15.84 4.28
CA LEU A 108 -4.17 -14.94 3.16
C LEU A 108 -5.68 -14.76 3.10
N VAL A 109 -6.16 -13.53 3.32
CA VAL A 109 -7.59 -13.20 3.34
C VAL A 109 -7.94 -12.34 2.13
N GLU A 110 -8.83 -12.86 1.29
CA GLU A 110 -9.40 -12.18 0.12
C GLU A 110 -10.91 -12.01 0.30
N LYS A 111 -11.39 -10.78 0.09
CA LYS A 111 -12.80 -10.41 0.21
C LYS A 111 -13.64 -10.97 -0.93
N GLU A 112 -13.06 -11.11 -2.12
CA GLU A 112 -13.73 -11.63 -3.30
C GLU A 112 -13.65 -13.17 -3.36
N LYS A 113 -14.47 -13.78 -4.22
CA LYS A 113 -14.48 -15.24 -4.43
C LYS A 113 -13.22 -15.75 -5.14
N GLU A 114 -12.51 -14.88 -5.84
CA GLU A 114 -11.37 -15.22 -6.67
C GLU A 114 -10.18 -14.34 -6.34
N LEU A 115 -8.99 -14.92 -6.43
CA LEU A 115 -7.71 -14.22 -6.33
C LEU A 115 -7.41 -13.43 -7.61
N GLY A 116 -6.50 -12.47 -7.49
CA GLY A 116 -5.88 -11.73 -8.60
C GLY A 116 -6.10 -10.22 -8.58
N GLY A 117 -7.17 -9.75 -7.94
CA GLY A 117 -7.49 -8.31 -7.88
C GLY A 117 -7.51 -7.67 -9.28
N ASN A 118 -6.97 -6.45 -9.39
CA ASN A 118 -6.95 -5.69 -10.66
C ASN A 118 -6.15 -6.38 -11.78
N LEU A 119 -5.20 -7.27 -11.46
CA LEU A 119 -4.43 -8.00 -12.48
C LEU A 119 -5.34 -8.88 -13.36
N ARG A 120 -6.53 -9.28 -12.87
CA ARG A 120 -7.54 -10.00 -13.67
C ARG A 120 -8.04 -9.18 -14.88
N ARG A 121 -8.01 -7.85 -14.78
CA ARG A 121 -8.47 -6.93 -15.83
C ARG A 121 -7.36 -6.58 -16.83
N ILE A 122 -6.10 -6.82 -16.50
CA ILE A 122 -4.95 -6.47 -17.36
C ILE A 122 -4.69 -7.60 -18.36
N LYS A 123 -5.03 -7.43 -19.63
CA LYS A 123 -5.03 -8.49 -20.65
C LYS A 123 -3.72 -8.60 -21.43
N TYR A 124 -2.95 -7.52 -21.49
CA TYR A 124 -1.67 -7.44 -22.16
C TYR A 124 -0.80 -6.37 -21.49
N LEU A 125 0.51 -6.44 -21.72
CA LEU A 125 1.50 -5.50 -21.22
C LEU A 125 2.17 -4.76 -22.37
N LEU A 126 3.04 -3.81 -22.03
CA LEU A 126 3.97 -3.21 -22.99
C LEU A 126 5.14 -4.14 -23.33
N SER A 127 5.45 -5.09 -22.45
CA SER A 127 6.34 -6.22 -22.72
C SER A 127 5.57 -7.36 -23.39
N ASP A 128 6.30 -8.31 -23.95
CA ASP A 128 5.75 -9.53 -24.56
C ASP A 128 5.27 -10.57 -23.52
N ASP A 129 5.37 -10.26 -22.22
CA ASP A 129 4.94 -11.15 -21.14
C ASP A 129 3.41 -11.29 -21.10
N ASP A 130 2.91 -12.47 -20.72
CA ASP A 130 1.47 -12.73 -20.58
C ASP A 130 1.03 -12.55 -19.11
N PRO A 131 0.40 -11.41 -18.74
CA PRO A 131 0.00 -11.14 -17.36
C PRO A 131 -1.04 -12.14 -16.84
N GLN A 132 -1.84 -12.75 -17.72
CA GLN A 132 -2.86 -13.72 -17.33
C GLN A 132 -2.23 -15.10 -17.08
N ALA A 133 -1.18 -15.46 -17.82
CA ALA A 133 -0.41 -16.68 -17.55
C ALA A 133 0.35 -16.58 -16.22
N GLU A 134 0.96 -15.42 -15.93
CA GLU A 134 1.61 -15.15 -14.64
C GLU A 134 0.61 -15.21 -13.49
N LEU A 135 -0.54 -14.53 -13.64
CA LEU A 135 -1.60 -14.55 -12.65
C LEU A 135 -2.07 -15.98 -12.35
N LYS A 136 -2.31 -16.78 -13.39
CA LYS A 136 -2.70 -18.19 -13.23
C LYS A 136 -1.65 -18.97 -12.44
N THR A 137 -0.37 -18.77 -12.75
CA THR A 137 0.75 -19.41 -12.06
C THR A 137 0.78 -19.03 -10.58
N MET A 138 0.63 -17.75 -10.25
CA MET A 138 0.59 -17.28 -8.86
C MET A 138 -0.57 -17.89 -8.08
N ILE A 139 -1.77 -17.92 -8.68
CA ILE A 139 -2.95 -18.53 -8.05
C ILE A 139 -2.71 -20.01 -7.76
N GLU A 140 -2.20 -20.76 -8.74
CA GLU A 140 -1.90 -22.17 -8.55
C GLU A 140 -0.86 -22.42 -7.45
N GLN A 141 0.17 -21.58 -7.37
CA GLN A 141 1.18 -21.66 -6.32
C GLN A 141 0.58 -21.39 -4.94
N VAL A 142 -0.27 -20.37 -4.83
CA VAL A 142 -0.95 -20.02 -3.57
C VAL A 142 -1.87 -21.14 -3.11
N GLU A 143 -2.68 -21.69 -4.02
CA GLU A 143 -3.65 -22.75 -3.68
C GLU A 143 -2.98 -24.10 -3.35
N LYS A 144 -1.76 -24.35 -3.86
CA LYS A 144 -0.98 -25.58 -3.57
C LYS A 144 -0.05 -25.45 -2.36
N ALA A 145 0.22 -24.24 -1.86
CA ALA A 145 1.18 -24.02 -0.80
C ALA A 145 0.65 -24.48 0.57
N GLU A 146 1.27 -25.49 1.17
CA GLU A 146 0.87 -26.05 2.47
C GLU A 146 0.90 -25.03 3.62
N LYS A 147 1.77 -24.02 3.51
CA LYS A 147 1.96 -22.97 4.52
C LYS A 147 1.02 -21.76 4.33
N ILE A 148 0.18 -21.77 3.29
CA ILE A 148 -0.78 -20.69 3.05
C ILE A 148 -2.19 -21.16 3.41
N HIS A 149 -2.73 -20.58 4.47
CA HIS A 149 -4.11 -20.74 4.92
C HIS A 149 -4.98 -19.71 4.19
N LEU A 150 -5.56 -20.13 3.07
CA LEU A 150 -6.30 -19.25 2.15
C LEU A 150 -7.79 -19.12 2.54
N TYR A 151 -8.24 -17.87 2.74
CA TYR A 151 -9.64 -17.50 2.93
C TYR A 151 -10.10 -16.63 1.76
N LYS A 152 -10.93 -17.19 0.86
CA LYS A 152 -11.64 -16.45 -0.21
C LYS A 152 -13.07 -16.14 0.25
N ASP A 153 -13.71 -15.12 -0.32
CA ASP A 153 -15.07 -14.70 0.06
C ASP A 153 -15.18 -14.46 1.58
N ALA A 154 -14.15 -13.79 2.12
CA ALA A 154 -13.91 -13.68 3.55
C ALA A 154 -13.60 -12.25 3.98
N LYS A 155 -14.18 -11.83 5.10
CA LYS A 155 -14.03 -10.49 5.65
C LYS A 155 -13.41 -10.54 7.04
N ILE A 156 -12.43 -9.67 7.27
CA ILE A 156 -11.89 -9.45 8.62
C ILE A 156 -12.92 -8.67 9.44
N GLU A 157 -13.32 -9.24 10.58
CA GLU A 157 -14.26 -8.61 11.51
C GLU A 157 -13.52 -7.81 12.59
N ASN A 158 -12.42 -8.35 13.10
CA ASN A 158 -11.64 -7.72 14.16
C ASN A 158 -10.15 -8.10 14.04
N ILE A 159 -9.28 -7.15 14.42
CA ILE A 159 -7.86 -7.38 14.66
C ILE A 159 -7.52 -6.72 15.99
N GLU A 160 -7.03 -7.52 16.94
CA GLU A 160 -6.62 -7.05 18.26
C GLU A 160 -5.20 -7.52 18.60
N GLY A 161 -4.63 -6.94 19.66
CA GLY A 161 -3.29 -7.28 20.13
C GLY A 161 -2.24 -6.23 19.76
N ARG A 162 -0.99 -6.67 19.62
CA ARG A 162 0.18 -5.78 19.44
C ARG A 162 1.22 -6.45 18.55
N ILE A 163 2.23 -5.69 18.13
CA ILE A 163 3.36 -6.18 17.31
C ILE A 163 3.88 -7.51 17.87
N GLY A 164 3.91 -8.54 17.02
CA GLY A 164 4.35 -9.89 17.33
C GLY A 164 3.30 -10.82 17.95
N ASN A 165 2.15 -10.30 18.41
CA ASN A 165 1.09 -11.06 19.08
C ASN A 165 -0.27 -10.43 18.75
N PHE A 166 -0.72 -10.64 17.52
CA PHE A 166 -2.04 -10.25 17.06
C PHE A 166 -2.98 -11.46 17.04
N LYS A 167 -4.26 -11.19 17.21
CA LYS A 167 -5.35 -12.13 16.99
C LYS A 167 -6.32 -11.53 15.98
N THR A 168 -6.69 -12.30 14.97
CA THR A 168 -7.61 -11.85 13.92
C THR A 168 -8.80 -12.78 13.82
N THR A 169 -9.99 -12.18 13.74
CA THR A 169 -11.25 -12.85 13.50
C THR A 169 -11.69 -12.60 12.06
N VAL A 170 -11.93 -13.67 11.32
CA VAL A 170 -12.39 -13.66 9.92
C VAL A 170 -13.73 -14.34 9.81
N SER A 171 -14.67 -13.72 9.10
CA SER A 171 -15.95 -14.33 8.74
C SER A 171 -15.93 -14.76 7.28
N GLN A 172 -16.29 -16.03 7.04
CA GLN A 172 -16.41 -16.63 5.72
C GLN A 172 -17.72 -17.40 5.66
N LYS A 173 -18.62 -17.01 4.74
CA LYS A 173 -19.94 -17.65 4.55
C LYS A 173 -20.74 -17.80 5.86
N GLY A 174 -20.69 -16.79 6.73
CA GLY A 174 -21.39 -16.78 8.01
C GLY A 174 -20.74 -17.60 9.13
N LYS A 175 -19.55 -18.17 8.90
CA LYS A 175 -18.76 -18.84 9.95
C LYS A 175 -17.56 -17.96 10.31
N SER A 176 -17.39 -17.68 11.60
CA SER A 176 -16.22 -16.98 12.11
C SER A 176 -15.10 -17.97 12.47
N SER A 177 -13.88 -17.62 12.08
CA SER A 177 -12.63 -18.33 12.42
C SER A 177 -11.65 -17.35 13.04
N GLU A 178 -10.83 -17.85 13.97
CA GLU A 178 -9.82 -17.04 14.64
C GLU A 178 -8.44 -17.67 14.48
N PHE A 179 -7.43 -16.83 14.32
CA PHE A 179 -6.03 -17.25 14.27
C PHE A 179 -5.13 -16.15 14.82
N GLU A 180 -3.93 -16.56 15.25
CA GLU A 180 -2.93 -15.65 15.78
C GLU A 180 -1.77 -15.49 14.81
N HIS A 181 -1.20 -14.29 14.76
CA HIS A 181 -0.05 -13.97 13.90
C HIS A 181 0.81 -12.87 14.50
N GLY A 182 2.05 -12.76 14.03
CA GLY A 182 2.99 -11.76 14.51
C GLY A 182 3.00 -10.47 13.69
N VAL A 183 2.59 -10.56 12.42
CA VAL A 183 2.75 -9.49 11.42
C VAL A 183 1.52 -9.40 10.53
N VAL A 184 1.13 -8.17 10.18
CA VAL A 184 0.07 -7.87 9.20
C VAL A 184 0.69 -7.20 7.99
N ILE A 185 0.36 -7.70 6.80
CA ILE A 185 0.65 -7.10 5.51
C ILE A 185 -0.67 -6.64 4.88
N VAL A 186 -0.79 -5.34 4.62
CA VAL A 186 -1.97 -4.76 3.97
C VAL A 186 -1.68 -4.62 2.48
N ALA A 187 -2.37 -5.43 1.67
CA ALA A 187 -2.23 -5.50 0.22
C ALA A 187 -3.62 -5.41 -0.47
N SER A 188 -4.51 -4.56 0.07
CA SER A 188 -5.91 -4.44 -0.36
C SER A 188 -6.12 -3.80 -1.74
N GLY A 189 -5.04 -3.45 -2.44
CA GLY A 189 -5.08 -2.87 -3.78
C GLY A 189 -5.57 -1.42 -3.82
N ALA A 190 -6.05 -1.03 -5.00
CA ALA A 190 -6.60 0.28 -5.29
C ALA A 190 -7.87 0.12 -6.15
N GLN A 191 -8.72 1.15 -6.16
CA GLN A 191 -9.92 1.21 -6.98
C GLN A 191 -9.73 2.18 -8.13
N GLU A 192 -10.28 1.83 -9.29
CA GLU A 192 -10.38 2.74 -10.43
C GLU A 192 -11.30 3.91 -10.04
N TYR A 193 -10.93 5.13 -10.44
CA TYR A 193 -11.80 6.29 -10.29
C TYR A 193 -12.97 6.16 -11.26
N GLU A 194 -14.20 6.35 -10.77
CA GLU A 194 -15.41 6.40 -11.58
C GLU A 194 -15.68 7.87 -11.96
N PRO A 195 -15.45 8.27 -13.23
CA PRO A 195 -15.58 9.66 -13.63
C PRO A 195 -17.01 10.18 -13.51
N LYS A 196 -17.17 11.45 -13.15
CA LYS A 196 -18.46 12.16 -13.20
C LYS A 196 -18.47 13.22 -14.30
N GLU A 197 -17.30 13.50 -14.83
CA GLU A 197 -17.05 14.39 -15.94
C GLU A 197 -17.14 13.67 -17.30
N TYR A 198 -17.09 14.45 -18.38
CA TYR A 198 -16.99 13.95 -19.77
C TYR A 198 -18.10 13.02 -20.25
N LEU A 199 -19.30 13.11 -19.66
CA LEU A 199 -20.48 12.30 -20.03
C LEU A 199 -20.29 10.79 -19.77
N TYR A 200 -19.40 10.42 -18.84
CA TYR A 200 -19.25 9.03 -18.40
C TYR A 200 -20.58 8.52 -17.80
N GLY A 201 -21.02 7.34 -18.25
CA GLY A 201 -22.33 6.77 -17.89
C GLY A 201 -23.52 7.34 -18.68
N GLU A 202 -23.36 8.47 -19.37
CA GLU A 202 -24.41 9.07 -20.23
C GLU A 202 -24.19 8.76 -21.72
N ASN A 203 -22.94 8.58 -22.15
CA ASN A 203 -22.58 8.28 -23.52
C ASN A 203 -21.81 6.95 -23.59
N GLU A 204 -22.34 5.97 -24.33
CA GLU A 204 -21.75 4.63 -24.50
C GLU A 204 -20.34 4.66 -25.16
N GLY A 205 -19.98 5.75 -25.84
CA GLY A 205 -18.66 5.96 -26.42
C GLY A 205 -17.60 6.47 -25.43
N VAL A 206 -17.98 6.78 -24.19
CA VAL A 206 -17.07 7.26 -23.15
C VAL A 206 -16.75 6.11 -22.21
N LEU A 207 -15.51 5.62 -22.27
CA LEU A 207 -15.03 4.47 -21.52
C LEU A 207 -13.85 4.85 -20.62
N THR A 208 -13.69 4.15 -19.50
CA THR A 208 -12.45 4.17 -18.73
C THR A 208 -11.35 3.38 -19.43
N GLN A 209 -10.10 3.53 -18.97
CA GLN A 209 -8.99 2.74 -19.52
C GLN A 209 -9.13 1.24 -19.21
N MET A 210 -9.68 0.85 -18.05
CA MET A 210 -9.91 -0.56 -17.76
C MET A 210 -11.08 -1.14 -18.57
N GLU A 211 -12.16 -0.37 -18.79
CA GLU A 211 -13.25 -0.78 -19.68
C GLU A 211 -12.76 -0.94 -21.13
N LEU A 212 -11.95 0.02 -21.60
CA LEU A 212 -11.30 -0.09 -22.91
C LEU A 212 -10.47 -1.37 -23.04
N GLU A 213 -9.74 -1.74 -21.99
CA GLU A 213 -8.95 -2.97 -21.98
C GLU A 213 -9.83 -4.24 -22.03
N ASP A 214 -10.98 -4.23 -21.37
CA ASP A 214 -11.98 -5.30 -21.48
C ASP A 214 -12.52 -5.41 -22.93
N HIS A 215 -12.71 -4.29 -23.64
CA HIS A 215 -13.10 -4.27 -25.06
C HIS A 215 -12.00 -4.77 -26.02
N LEU A 216 -10.73 -4.50 -25.70
CA LEU A 216 -9.57 -4.87 -26.53
C LEU A 216 -9.06 -6.29 -26.27
N GLY A 217 -9.41 -6.89 -25.13
CA GLY A 217 -9.01 -8.25 -24.76
C GLY A 217 -9.46 -9.33 -25.76
N LYS A 218 -8.92 -10.56 -25.66
CA LYS A 218 -9.15 -11.67 -26.61
C LYS A 218 -10.64 -11.96 -26.92
N ASN A 219 -11.55 -11.71 -25.99
CA ASN A 219 -13.00 -11.90 -26.14
C ASN A 219 -13.81 -10.59 -26.13
N GLY A 220 -13.14 -9.45 -26.19
CA GLY A 220 -13.76 -8.14 -26.15
C GLY A 220 -14.43 -7.77 -27.47
N ALA A 221 -15.33 -6.78 -27.43
CA ALA A 221 -16.12 -6.36 -28.58
C ALA A 221 -15.27 -5.91 -29.78
N TRP A 222 -14.02 -5.51 -29.55
CA TRP A 222 -13.11 -4.96 -30.54
C TRP A 222 -11.90 -5.88 -30.83
N SER A 223 -11.94 -7.13 -30.36
CA SER A 223 -10.87 -8.11 -30.60
C SER A 223 -10.73 -8.53 -32.07
N ASN A 224 -11.80 -8.37 -32.86
CA ASN A 224 -11.80 -8.62 -34.31
C ASN A 224 -12.55 -7.50 -35.06
N PRO A 225 -11.85 -6.43 -35.46
CA PRO A 225 -12.43 -5.25 -36.13
C PRO A 225 -13.17 -5.57 -37.44
N GLY A 226 -12.84 -6.69 -38.10
CA GLY A 226 -13.49 -7.10 -39.35
C GLY A 226 -14.96 -7.54 -39.19
N LYS A 227 -15.44 -7.73 -37.95
CA LYS A 227 -16.81 -8.16 -37.64
C LYS A 227 -17.66 -7.11 -36.91
N ASN A 228 -17.05 -6.08 -36.33
CA ASN A 228 -17.71 -5.05 -35.52
C ASN A 228 -17.19 -3.65 -35.87
N GLY A 229 -18.06 -2.64 -35.78
CA GLY A 229 -17.76 -1.23 -36.06
C GLY A 229 -16.69 -0.63 -35.12
N PHE A 230 -15.43 -0.97 -35.35
CA PHE A 230 -14.29 -0.43 -34.61
C PHE A 230 -14.23 1.10 -34.80
N PRO A 231 -14.06 1.89 -33.73
CA PRO A 231 -14.06 3.34 -33.82
C PRO A 231 -12.86 3.83 -34.65
N LYS A 232 -13.15 4.68 -35.66
CA LYS A 232 -12.11 5.26 -36.52
C LYS A 232 -11.26 6.31 -35.82
N ASN A 233 -11.84 7.01 -34.84
CA ASN A 233 -11.20 8.06 -34.09
C ASN A 233 -11.36 7.76 -32.59
N ILE A 234 -10.26 7.74 -31.87
CA ILE A 234 -10.22 7.52 -30.43
C ILE A 234 -9.46 8.69 -29.81
N VAL A 235 -10.02 9.26 -28.74
CA VAL A 235 -9.39 10.31 -27.96
C VAL A 235 -9.19 9.78 -26.55
N MET A 236 -7.96 9.84 -26.05
CA MET A 236 -7.64 9.48 -24.67
C MET A 236 -7.39 10.77 -23.88
N ILE A 237 -8.16 10.96 -22.80
CA ILE A 237 -8.01 12.11 -21.91
C ILE A 237 -7.17 11.66 -20.70
N GLN A 238 -6.04 12.32 -20.48
CA GLN A 238 -5.14 11.99 -19.37
C GLN A 238 -5.58 12.69 -18.08
N CYS A 239 -5.14 12.15 -16.94
CA CYS A 239 -5.33 12.73 -15.60
C CYS A 239 -6.80 12.89 -15.17
N VAL A 240 -7.74 12.15 -15.75
CA VAL A 240 -9.13 12.11 -15.27
C VAL A 240 -9.15 11.59 -13.82
N GLY A 241 -9.69 12.39 -12.89
CA GLY A 241 -9.65 12.12 -11.45
C GLY A 241 -8.24 12.14 -10.82
N SER A 242 -7.28 12.89 -11.38
CA SER A 242 -5.93 13.03 -10.81
C SER A 242 -5.32 14.38 -11.16
N ARG A 243 -4.40 14.85 -10.31
CA ARG A 243 -3.78 16.18 -10.44
C ARG A 243 -4.82 17.31 -10.47
N ASP A 244 -5.91 17.12 -9.73
CA ASP A 244 -6.98 18.09 -9.51
C ASP A 244 -6.96 18.60 -8.05
N GLU A 245 -7.91 19.47 -7.68
CA GLU A 245 -7.96 20.05 -6.33
C GLU A 245 -8.27 19.02 -5.23
N GLU A 246 -9.07 17.99 -5.52
CA GLU A 246 -9.44 16.93 -4.58
C GLU A 246 -8.33 15.86 -4.50
N ARG A 247 -7.71 15.55 -5.64
CA ARG A 247 -6.67 14.54 -5.82
C ARG A 247 -5.42 15.19 -6.45
N PRO A 248 -4.63 15.98 -5.69
CA PRO A 248 -3.49 16.72 -6.22
C PRO A 248 -2.26 15.85 -6.58
N TYR A 249 -2.42 14.53 -6.58
CA TYR A 249 -1.37 13.56 -6.87
C TYR A 249 -1.50 12.97 -8.29
N CYS A 250 -0.39 12.41 -8.78
CA CYS A 250 -0.38 11.64 -10.03
C CYS A 250 -0.70 10.16 -9.75
N SER A 251 -1.61 9.57 -10.54
CA SER A 251 -1.94 8.14 -10.46
C SER A 251 -0.85 7.20 -10.99
N ARG A 252 0.26 7.75 -11.52
CA ARG A 252 1.49 7.07 -11.95
C ARG A 252 1.38 6.11 -13.15
N VAL A 253 0.25 5.43 -13.32
CA VAL A 253 0.06 4.35 -14.32
C VAL A 253 -0.75 4.80 -15.54
N CYS A 254 -1.62 5.81 -15.41
CA CYS A 254 -2.58 6.18 -16.46
C CYS A 254 -1.94 6.59 -17.80
N CYS A 255 -0.74 7.19 -17.78
CA CYS A 255 -0.02 7.52 -19.01
C CYS A 255 0.52 6.28 -19.73
N SER A 256 1.13 5.34 -19.00
CA SER A 256 1.64 4.11 -19.62
C SER A 256 0.51 3.21 -20.10
N GLU A 257 -0.60 3.13 -19.35
CA GLU A 257 -1.80 2.39 -19.77
C GLU A 257 -2.41 2.95 -21.05
N ALA A 258 -2.54 4.29 -21.16
CA ALA A 258 -3.03 4.93 -22.37
C ALA A 258 -2.16 4.61 -23.59
N VAL A 259 -0.83 4.69 -23.46
CA VAL A 259 0.11 4.34 -24.53
C VAL A 259 -0.01 2.85 -24.91
N LYS A 260 -0.06 1.97 -23.91
CA LYS A 260 -0.24 0.52 -24.10
C LYS A 260 -1.50 0.22 -24.91
N ASN A 261 -2.63 0.80 -24.51
CA ASN A 261 -3.91 0.60 -25.20
C ASN A 261 -3.90 1.22 -26.59
N ALA A 262 -3.28 2.39 -26.79
CA ALA A 262 -3.17 3.02 -28.10
C ALA A 262 -2.34 2.18 -29.09
N LEU A 263 -1.23 1.59 -28.63
CA LEU A 263 -0.44 0.66 -29.44
C LEU A 263 -1.26 -0.58 -29.82
N LYS A 264 -2.03 -1.14 -28.86
CA LYS A 264 -2.87 -2.31 -29.14
C LYS A 264 -3.98 -2.01 -30.16
N ILE A 265 -4.62 -0.84 -30.04
CA ILE A 265 -5.58 -0.33 -31.02
C ILE A 265 -4.96 -0.28 -32.41
N LYS A 266 -3.74 0.25 -32.54
CA LYS A 266 -3.03 0.34 -33.83
C LYS A 266 -2.62 -1.01 -34.40
N GLU A 267 -2.31 -1.99 -33.57
CA GLU A 267 -2.06 -3.36 -34.02
C GLU A 267 -3.33 -4.01 -34.59
N LEU A 268 -4.48 -3.80 -33.94
CA LEU A 268 -5.76 -4.35 -34.37
C LEU A 268 -6.36 -3.61 -35.58
N SER A 269 -6.20 -2.29 -35.63
CA SER A 269 -6.72 -1.41 -36.68
C SER A 269 -5.69 -0.31 -37.02
N PRO A 270 -4.75 -0.58 -37.95
CA PRO A 270 -3.67 0.33 -38.34
C PRO A 270 -4.14 1.70 -38.85
#